data_AF-A0A6A5X2F3-F1
#
_entry.id   AF-A0A6A5X2F3-F1
#
_cell.length_a   1.000
_cell.length_b   1.000
_cell.length_c   1.000
_cell.angle_alpha   90.00
_cell.angle_beta   90.00
_cell.angle_gamma   90.00
#
_symmetry.space_group_name_H-M   'P 1'
#
loop_
_entity.id
_entity.type
_entity.pdbx_description
1 polymer ?
#
loop_
_entity_poly.entity_id
_entity_poly.type
_entity_poly.pdbx_seq_one_letter_code
_entity_poly.pdbx_strand_id
1 'polypeptide(L)'
;MANDQDPKNGDVSDDGTVAEDSASKKRKVEDGAMDNLSVQTEKEIVRIAHETLQHLKEEDGKAVLELTEQVGRQAMSIHHLTQRNHQYQHENAELKIRNGKAHQKLRNSEKATEQALKATRQANEDVRRLRHERNEWRDRAHRAEGGLANIQSISSHNPPASARGAPAHGAPATTQEVRRLTPFYKLSRNPPVPDQLNQHNHSNAPTGNRLYHGHIPLQDHSPNGDGKIRPYQYGSNAHWDLGLCYTHFYTPHRCEHGQDCEWRHSDLNADERTYIMKICADGEGFLWRCDKNIRKFN
;
A
#
# COMPACT_ATOMS: atom_id res chain seq x y z
N MET A 1 -12.61 22.84 -28.68
CA MET A 1 -13.91 23.53 -28.74
C MET A 1 -14.13 24.21 -27.40
N ALA A 2 -13.69 25.46 -27.25
CA ALA A 2 -14.04 26.31 -26.14
C ALA A 2 -14.08 27.74 -26.70
N ASN A 3 -15.24 28.39 -26.52
CA ASN A 3 -15.61 29.68 -27.08
C ASN A 3 -14.75 30.81 -26.51
N ASP A 4 -14.09 31.55 -27.38
CA ASP A 4 -13.71 32.95 -27.15
C ASP A 4 -14.96 33.82 -27.25
N GLN A 5 -15.26 34.58 -26.21
CA GLN A 5 -16.23 35.67 -26.26
C GLN A 5 -15.55 36.97 -25.82
N ASP A 6 -15.39 37.86 -26.80
CA ASP A 6 -15.01 39.27 -26.65
C ASP A 6 -16.03 40.05 -25.80
N PRO A 7 -15.58 40.91 -24.88
CA PRO A 7 -16.44 41.95 -24.32
C PRO A 7 -16.50 43.16 -25.27
N LYS A 8 -17.74 43.50 -25.65
CA LYS A 8 -18.12 44.67 -26.42
C LYS A 8 -17.79 45.96 -25.66
N ASN A 9 -17.09 46.88 -26.31
CA ASN A 9 -16.98 48.28 -25.91
C ASN A 9 -18.35 48.95 -26.04
N GLY A 10 -18.85 49.49 -24.92
CA GLY A 10 -20.04 50.33 -24.88
C GLY A 10 -19.67 51.78 -25.16
N ASP A 11 -20.15 52.29 -26.29
CA ASP A 11 -20.32 53.70 -26.60
C ASP A 11 -21.17 54.38 -25.50
N VAL A 12 -20.70 55.52 -24.99
CA VAL A 12 -21.52 56.47 -24.24
C VAL A 12 -21.33 57.85 -24.87
N SER A 13 -22.32 58.21 -25.68
CA SER A 13 -22.61 59.56 -26.17
C SER A 13 -23.75 60.13 -25.33
N ASP A 14 -23.64 61.39 -24.89
CA ASP A 14 -24.69 62.44 -24.85
C ASP A 14 -24.17 63.57 -23.95
N ASP A 15 -23.92 64.76 -24.49
CA ASP A 15 -24.87 65.81 -24.87
C ASP A 15 -25.52 66.51 -23.67
N GLY A 16 -25.41 67.83 -23.65
CA GLY A 16 -25.70 68.65 -22.49
C GLY A 16 -25.29 70.10 -22.69
N THR A 17 -25.67 70.67 -23.83
CA THR A 17 -25.74 72.11 -24.05
C THR A 17 -26.77 72.72 -23.10
N VAL A 18 -26.37 73.70 -22.28
CA VAL A 18 -27.32 74.52 -21.52
C VAL A 18 -26.99 76.00 -21.69
N ALA A 19 -28.04 76.70 -22.11
CA ALA A 19 -28.18 78.07 -22.54
C ALA A 19 -27.48 79.14 -21.68
N GLU A 20 -26.90 80.08 -22.41
CA GLU A 20 -26.66 81.46 -22.01
C GLU A 20 -27.97 82.12 -21.53
N ASP A 21 -27.93 82.77 -20.37
CA ASP A 21 -28.94 83.77 -20.03
C ASP A 21 -28.25 85.05 -19.52
N SER A 22 -28.46 86.11 -20.30
CA SER A 22 -27.81 87.40 -20.19
C SER A 22 -28.69 88.35 -19.37
N ALA A 23 -28.30 88.65 -18.13
CA ALA A 23 -28.94 89.72 -17.35
C ALA A 23 -27.89 90.61 -16.67
N SER A 24 -27.44 91.61 -17.43
CA SER A 24 -26.61 92.72 -16.96
C SER A 24 -27.35 93.56 -15.91
N LYS A 25 -26.80 93.67 -14.70
CA LYS A 25 -27.17 94.69 -13.72
C LYS A 25 -25.91 95.25 -13.05
N LYS A 26 -25.41 96.36 -13.60
CA LYS A 26 -24.34 97.18 -13.03
C LYS A 26 -24.73 97.66 -11.62
N ARG A 27 -24.06 97.14 -10.60
CA ARG A 27 -23.93 97.78 -9.29
C ARG A 27 -22.46 98.14 -9.09
N LYS A 28 -22.22 99.41 -8.83
CA LYS A 28 -20.94 99.98 -8.44
C LYS A 28 -20.77 99.64 -6.95
N VAL A 29 -19.93 98.66 -6.65
CA VAL A 29 -19.59 98.24 -5.29
C VAL A 29 -18.13 98.61 -5.04
N GLU A 30 -17.88 99.08 -3.84
CA GLU A 30 -16.63 99.66 -3.37
C GLU A 30 -15.50 98.62 -3.40
N ASP A 31 -14.62 98.77 -4.39
CA ASP A 31 -13.42 97.97 -4.61
C ASP A 31 -12.37 98.26 -3.53
N GLY A 32 -11.81 97.20 -2.91
CA GLY A 32 -10.50 97.33 -2.26
C GLY A 32 -10.22 96.41 -1.07
N ALA A 33 -11.21 95.82 -0.41
CA ALA A 33 -10.99 95.00 0.78
C ALA A 33 -11.28 93.49 0.60
N MET A 34 -12.09 93.11 -0.39
CA MET A 34 -12.44 91.70 -0.65
C MET A 34 -11.37 90.94 -1.46
N ASP A 35 -10.52 91.65 -2.21
CA ASP A 35 -9.54 91.02 -3.10
C ASP A 35 -8.41 90.30 -2.35
N ASN A 36 -8.02 90.79 -1.17
CA ASN A 36 -6.96 90.15 -0.37
C ASN A 36 -7.42 88.84 0.28
N LEU A 37 -8.70 88.76 0.68
CA LEU A 37 -9.27 87.51 1.19
C LEU A 37 -9.40 86.48 0.07
N SER A 38 -9.84 86.91 -1.12
CA SER A 38 -9.94 86.07 -2.32
C SER A 38 -8.60 85.40 -2.65
N VAL A 39 -7.51 86.17 -2.69
CA VAL A 39 -6.16 85.66 -3.00
C VAL A 39 -5.64 84.70 -1.92
N GLN A 40 -5.98 84.90 -0.64
CA GLN A 40 -5.63 83.95 0.42
C GLN A 40 -6.40 82.63 0.29
N THR A 41 -7.71 82.68 0.01
CA THR A 41 -8.50 81.47 -0.25
C THR A 41 -8.00 80.71 -1.46
N GLU A 42 -7.64 81.40 -2.55
CA GLU A 42 -7.10 80.75 -3.75
C GLU A 42 -5.77 80.03 -3.47
N LYS A 43 -4.86 80.67 -2.73
CA LYS A 43 -3.59 80.05 -2.33
C LYS A 43 -3.79 78.80 -1.47
N GLU A 44 -4.76 78.84 -0.56
CA GLU A 44 -5.06 77.70 0.31
C GLU A 44 -5.69 76.54 -0.48
N ILE A 45 -6.58 76.83 -1.43
CA ILE A 45 -7.14 75.81 -2.33
C ILE A 45 -6.05 75.13 -3.16
N VAL A 46 -5.11 75.90 -3.71
CA VAL A 46 -3.98 75.36 -4.47
C VAL A 46 -3.07 74.49 -3.59
N ARG A 47 -2.83 74.90 -2.34
CA ARG A 47 -2.05 74.11 -1.37
C ARG A 47 -2.72 72.77 -1.08
N ILE A 48 -4.03 72.77 -0.76
CA ILE A 48 -4.80 71.55 -0.49
C ILE A 48 -4.83 70.63 -1.71
N ALA A 49 -5.02 71.18 -2.92
CA ALA A 49 -5.00 70.41 -4.16
C ALA A 49 -3.62 69.78 -4.40
N HIS A 50 -2.54 70.51 -4.12
CA HIS A 50 -1.18 69.97 -4.24
C HIS A 50 -0.90 68.85 -3.23
N GLU A 51 -1.28 69.03 -1.96
CA GLU A 51 -1.14 68.01 -0.91
C GLU A 51 -1.97 66.76 -1.22
N THR A 52 -3.19 66.93 -1.72
CA THR A 52 -4.06 65.81 -2.16
C THR A 52 -3.43 65.06 -3.33
N LEU A 53 -2.89 65.76 -4.33
CA LEU A 53 -2.20 65.15 -5.47
C LEU A 53 -0.90 64.42 -5.07
N GLN A 54 -0.17 64.91 -4.06
CA GLN A 54 0.98 64.19 -3.52
C GLN A 54 0.56 62.92 -2.79
N HIS A 55 -0.48 62.99 -1.94
CA HIS A 55 -1.01 61.83 -1.22
C HIS A 55 -1.48 60.72 -2.17
N LEU A 56 -2.23 61.09 -3.22
CA LEU A 56 -2.71 60.13 -4.23
C LEU A 56 -1.54 59.43 -4.96
N LYS A 57 -0.46 60.16 -5.28
CA LYS A 57 0.75 59.56 -5.89
C LYS A 57 1.46 58.59 -4.95
N GLU A 58 1.50 58.90 -3.65
CA GLU A 58 2.10 58.01 -2.65
C GLU A 58 1.26 56.75 -2.42
N GLU A 59 -0.07 56.87 -2.41
CA GLU A 59 -0.99 55.73 -2.32
C GLU A 59 -0.89 54.82 -3.55
N ASP A 60 -0.91 55.39 -4.75
CA ASP A 60 -0.71 54.64 -6.00
C ASP A 60 0.66 53.94 -6.01
N GLY A 61 1.71 54.64 -5.55
CA GLY A 61 3.06 54.07 -5.43
C GLY A 61 3.12 52.88 -4.46
N LYS A 62 2.43 52.97 -3.31
CA LYS A 62 2.34 51.86 -2.34
C LYS A 62 1.56 50.67 -2.92
N ALA A 63 0.44 50.92 -3.59
CA ALA A 63 -0.36 49.88 -4.22
C ALA A 63 0.42 49.13 -5.31
N VAL A 64 1.19 49.85 -6.13
CA VAL A 64 2.07 49.24 -7.16
C VAL A 64 3.17 48.40 -6.52
N LEU A 65 3.78 48.86 -5.43
CA LEU A 65 4.81 48.09 -4.71
C LEU A 65 4.23 46.81 -4.12
N GLU A 66 3.08 46.88 -3.45
CA GLU A 66 2.40 45.72 -2.86
C GLU A 66 2.01 44.70 -3.94
N LEU A 67 1.45 45.15 -5.06
CA LEU A 67 1.12 44.28 -6.19
C LEU A 67 2.38 43.63 -6.77
N THR A 68 3.48 44.37 -6.89
CA THR A 68 4.77 43.85 -7.38
C THR A 68 5.30 42.75 -6.46
N GLU A 69 5.25 42.95 -5.14
CA GLU A 69 5.63 41.92 -4.18
C GLU A 69 4.71 40.68 -4.24
N GLN A 70 3.40 40.89 -4.40
CA GLN A 70 2.45 39.79 -4.54
C GLN A 70 2.73 38.96 -5.79
N VAL A 71 2.98 39.61 -6.93
CA VAL A 71 3.37 38.95 -8.19
C VAL A 71 4.70 38.21 -8.00
N GLY A 72 5.68 38.79 -7.30
CA GLY A 72 6.94 38.13 -6.95
C GLY A 72 6.75 36.87 -6.12
N ARG A 73 5.89 36.90 -5.09
CA ARG A 73 5.53 35.72 -4.28
C ARG A 73 4.85 34.64 -5.12
N GLN A 74 3.93 35.02 -6.00
CA GLN A 74 3.26 34.09 -6.91
C GLN A 74 4.24 33.45 -7.89
N ALA A 75 5.16 34.22 -8.47
CA ALA A 75 6.18 33.72 -9.38
C ALA A 75 7.10 32.68 -8.69
N MET A 76 7.53 32.93 -7.46
CA MET A 76 8.31 31.97 -6.67
C MET A 76 7.52 30.69 -6.37
N SER A 77 6.23 30.82 -6.03
CA SER A 77 5.35 29.66 -5.84
C SER A 77 5.22 28.81 -7.11
N ILE A 78 5.04 29.44 -8.27
CA ILE A 78 4.96 28.75 -9.56
C ILE A 78 6.30 28.04 -9.87
N HIS A 79 7.43 28.69 -9.60
CA HIS A 79 8.75 28.09 -9.78
C HIS A 79 8.93 26.84 -8.92
N HIS A 80 8.56 26.88 -7.64
CA HIS A 80 8.62 25.72 -6.75
C HIS A 80 7.71 24.57 -7.21
N LEU A 81 6.49 24.87 -7.64
CA LEU A 81 5.58 23.86 -8.18
C LEU A 81 6.15 23.21 -9.46
N THR A 82 6.78 24.00 -10.32
CA THR A 82 7.44 23.51 -11.54
C THR A 82 8.60 22.59 -11.20
N GLN A 83 9.46 22.99 -10.25
CA GLN A 83 10.58 22.15 -9.78
C GLN A 83 10.09 20.83 -9.18
N ARG A 84 9.03 20.88 -8.36
CA ARG A 84 8.43 19.68 -7.76
C ARG A 84 7.80 18.76 -8.81
N ASN A 85 7.16 19.31 -9.84
CA ASN A 85 6.65 18.53 -10.96
C ASN A 85 7.77 17.82 -11.73
N HIS A 86 8.90 18.49 -11.99
CA HIS A 86 10.07 17.86 -12.58
C HIS A 86 10.63 16.71 -11.72
N GLN A 87 10.68 16.88 -10.40
CA GLN A 87 11.07 15.80 -9.48
C GLN A 87 10.12 14.60 -9.59
N TYR A 88 8.80 14.84 -9.59
CA TYR A 88 7.82 13.76 -9.76
C TYR A 88 7.95 13.06 -11.11
N GLN A 89 8.24 13.78 -12.19
CA GLN A 89 8.48 13.17 -13.50
C GLN A 89 9.72 12.28 -13.49
N HIS A 90 10.80 12.72 -12.83
CA HIS A 90 12.02 11.93 -12.66
C HIS A 90 11.76 10.65 -11.85
N GLU A 91 11.14 10.77 -10.68
CA GLU A 91 10.78 9.62 -9.83
C GLU A 91 9.88 8.61 -10.59
N ASN A 92 8.89 9.12 -11.34
CA ASN A 92 8.04 8.28 -12.17
C ASN A 92 8.82 7.56 -13.28
N ALA A 93 9.81 8.21 -13.90
CA ALA A 93 10.67 7.58 -14.90
C ALA A 93 11.52 6.46 -14.26
N GLU A 94 12.09 6.69 -13.08
CA GLU A 94 12.86 5.67 -12.35
C GLU A 94 11.99 4.47 -11.95
N LEU A 95 10.77 4.71 -11.47
CA LEU A 95 9.82 3.65 -11.14
C LEU A 95 9.47 2.81 -12.36
N LYS A 96 9.25 3.43 -13.53
CA LYS A 96 9.04 2.70 -14.79
C LYS A 96 10.23 1.80 -15.14
N ILE A 97 11.46 2.30 -15.00
CA ILE A 97 12.68 1.50 -15.25
C ILE A 97 12.77 0.33 -14.27
N ARG A 98 12.51 0.57 -12.98
CA ARG A 98 12.55 -0.46 -11.93
C ARG A 98 11.51 -1.56 -12.18
N ASN A 99 10.29 -1.16 -12.52
CA ASN A 99 9.22 -2.10 -12.87
C ASN A 99 9.54 -2.89 -14.14
N GLY A 100 10.11 -2.25 -15.16
CA GLY A 100 10.59 -2.94 -16.37
C GLY A 100 11.64 -4.02 -16.05
N LYS A 101 12.62 -3.69 -15.20
CA LYS A 101 13.64 -4.66 -14.73
C LYS A 101 13.01 -5.80 -13.92
N ALA A 102 12.03 -5.52 -13.06
CA ALA A 102 11.33 -6.53 -12.28
C ALA A 102 10.54 -7.49 -13.18
N HIS A 103 9.79 -6.97 -14.16
CA HIS A 103 9.08 -7.79 -15.14
C HIS A 103 10.03 -8.66 -15.98
N GLN A 104 11.19 -8.12 -16.38
CA GLN A 104 12.18 -8.91 -17.10
C GLN A 104 12.72 -10.07 -16.24
N LYS A 105 13.00 -9.82 -14.95
CA LYS A 105 13.42 -10.87 -14.01
C LYS A 105 12.36 -11.96 -13.85
N LEU A 106 11.08 -11.57 -13.72
CA LEU A 106 9.96 -12.51 -13.64
C LEU A 106 9.88 -13.37 -14.90
N ARG A 107 9.93 -12.78 -16.10
CA ARG A 107 9.93 -13.53 -17.37
C ARG A 107 11.10 -14.50 -17.49
N ASN A 108 12.30 -14.10 -17.03
CA ASN A 108 13.46 -14.99 -17.03
C ASN A 108 13.27 -16.16 -16.05
N SER A 109 12.71 -15.90 -14.87
CA SER A 109 12.37 -16.93 -13.88
C SER A 109 11.32 -17.90 -14.43
N GLU A 110 10.26 -17.40 -15.06
CA GLU A 110 9.23 -18.22 -15.70
C GLU A 110 9.83 -19.17 -16.74
N LYS A 111 10.68 -18.65 -17.65
CA LYS A 111 11.40 -19.47 -18.63
C LYS A 111 12.28 -20.53 -17.97
N ALA A 112 12.98 -20.20 -16.89
CA ALA A 112 13.80 -21.16 -16.16
C ALA A 112 12.94 -22.26 -15.52
N THR A 113 11.80 -21.91 -14.91
CA THR A 113 10.87 -22.90 -14.36
C THR A 113 10.25 -23.78 -15.44
N GLU A 114 9.92 -23.23 -16.61
CA GLU A 114 9.40 -24.01 -17.73
C GLU A 114 10.44 -25.02 -18.26
N GLN A 115 11.70 -24.60 -18.36
CA GLN A 115 12.80 -25.48 -18.74
C GLN A 115 13.01 -26.59 -17.70
N ALA A 116 12.97 -26.27 -16.40
CA ALA A 116 13.07 -27.27 -15.33
C ALA A 116 11.91 -28.28 -15.37
N LEU A 117 10.68 -27.83 -15.66
CA LEU A 117 9.53 -28.69 -15.83
C LEU A 117 9.68 -29.62 -17.04
N LYS A 118 10.19 -29.11 -18.17
CA LYS A 118 10.49 -29.94 -19.35
C LYS A 118 11.54 -31.01 -19.04
N ALA A 119 12.64 -30.64 -18.37
CA ALA A 119 13.66 -31.59 -17.95
C ALA A 119 13.10 -32.67 -17.00
N THR A 120 12.22 -32.28 -16.06
CA THR A 120 11.56 -33.21 -15.14
C THR A 120 10.63 -34.18 -15.88
N ARG A 121 9.88 -33.71 -16.89
CA ARG A 121 9.05 -34.58 -17.74
C ARG A 121 9.90 -35.61 -18.48
N GLN A 122 10.99 -35.16 -19.10
CA GLN A 122 11.93 -36.05 -19.81
C GLN A 122 12.51 -37.11 -18.86
N ALA A 123 12.96 -36.71 -17.67
CA ALA A 123 13.49 -37.65 -16.68
C ALA A 123 12.45 -38.69 -16.25
N ASN A 124 11.18 -38.29 -16.10
CA ASN A 124 10.09 -39.22 -15.78
C ASN A 124 9.80 -40.21 -16.93
N GLU A 125 9.91 -39.76 -18.18
CA GLU A 125 9.80 -40.64 -19.36
C GLU A 125 10.94 -41.64 -19.42
N ASP A 126 12.18 -41.21 -19.14
CA ASP A 126 13.34 -42.09 -19.06
C ASP A 126 13.17 -43.15 -17.95
N VAL A 127 12.67 -42.75 -16.77
CA VAL A 127 12.36 -43.70 -15.69
C VAL A 127 11.31 -44.71 -16.12
N ARG A 128 10.27 -44.30 -16.87
CA ARG A 128 9.27 -45.23 -17.41
C ARG A 128 9.88 -46.20 -18.41
N ARG A 129 10.75 -45.72 -19.31
CA ARG A 129 11.49 -46.56 -20.27
C ARG A 129 12.34 -47.61 -19.55
N LEU A 130 13.17 -47.19 -18.59
CA LEU A 130 14.02 -48.09 -17.80
C LEU A 130 13.20 -49.12 -17.00
N ARG A 131 12.03 -48.74 -16.47
CA ARG A 131 11.13 -49.70 -15.82
C ARG A 131 10.61 -50.75 -16.79
N HIS A 132 10.31 -50.37 -18.03
CA HIS A 132 9.87 -51.30 -19.06
C HIS A 132 10.99 -52.28 -19.43
N GLU A 133 12.19 -51.77 -19.75
CA GLU A 133 13.38 -52.60 -20.05
C GLU A 133 13.69 -53.58 -18.90
N ARG A 134 13.66 -53.11 -17.66
CA ARG A 134 13.88 -53.96 -16.48
C ARG A 134 12.86 -55.11 -16.40
N ASN A 135 11.59 -54.85 -16.72
CA ASN A 135 10.56 -55.89 -16.73
C ASN A 135 10.81 -56.88 -17.86
N GLU A 136 11.21 -56.44 -19.06
CA GLU A 136 11.59 -57.34 -20.16
C GLU A 136 12.76 -58.26 -19.77
N TRP A 137 13.78 -57.71 -19.10
CA TRP A 137 14.91 -58.49 -18.60
C TRP A 137 14.49 -59.52 -17.57
N ARG A 138 13.57 -59.16 -16.66
CA ARG A 138 12.99 -60.10 -15.70
C ARG A 138 12.26 -61.24 -16.40
N ASP A 139 11.46 -60.94 -17.42
CA ASP A 139 10.73 -61.96 -18.17
C ASP A 139 11.67 -62.87 -18.97
N ARG A 140 12.76 -62.33 -19.53
CA ARG A 140 13.83 -63.12 -20.17
C ARG A 140 14.52 -64.06 -19.17
N ALA A 141 14.83 -63.58 -17.98
CA ALA A 141 15.44 -64.38 -16.92
C ALA A 141 14.52 -65.55 -16.51
N HIS A 142 13.23 -65.28 -16.28
CA HIS A 142 12.26 -66.34 -15.96
C HIS A 142 12.11 -67.38 -17.07
N ARG A 143 12.14 -66.97 -18.35
CA ARG A 143 12.14 -67.93 -19.47
C ARG A 143 13.40 -68.80 -19.50
N ALA A 144 14.56 -68.22 -19.22
CA ALA A 144 15.82 -68.97 -19.15
C ALA A 144 15.81 -69.98 -17.98
N GLU A 145 15.33 -69.58 -16.80
CA GLU A 145 15.16 -70.45 -15.64
C GLU A 145 14.20 -71.62 -15.93
N GLY A 146 13.06 -71.34 -16.56
CA GLY A 146 12.11 -72.38 -16.99
C GLY A 146 12.72 -73.37 -18.00
N GLY A 147 13.56 -72.88 -18.91
CA GLY A 147 14.32 -73.72 -19.84
C GLY A 147 15.31 -74.65 -19.13
N LEU A 148 16.04 -74.15 -18.13
CA LEU A 148 16.97 -74.96 -17.34
C LEU A 148 16.25 -76.02 -16.50
N ALA A 149 15.11 -75.69 -15.90
CA ALA A 149 14.29 -76.65 -15.15
C ALA A 149 13.79 -77.80 -16.05
N ASN A 150 13.39 -77.47 -17.28
CA ASN A 150 13.00 -78.48 -18.27
C ASN A 150 14.18 -79.42 -18.62
N ILE A 151 15.39 -78.87 -18.85
CA ILE A 151 16.59 -79.68 -19.11
C ILE A 151 16.93 -80.59 -17.91
N GLN A 152 16.83 -80.09 -16.68
CA GLN A 152 17.06 -80.90 -15.47
C GLN A 152 16.05 -82.05 -15.32
N SER A 153 14.77 -81.82 -15.64
CA SER A 153 13.74 -82.88 -15.60
C SER A 153 14.03 -84.03 -16.57
N ILE A 154 14.64 -83.74 -17.74
CA ILE A 154 15.05 -84.75 -18.73
C ILE A 154 16.27 -85.55 -18.23
N SER A 155 17.13 -84.96 -17.40
CA SER A 155 18.33 -85.62 -16.86
C SER A 155 18.05 -86.51 -15.64
N SER A 156 16.96 -86.27 -14.90
CA SER A 156 16.59 -87.00 -13.68
C SER A 156 15.93 -88.38 -13.87
N HIS A 157 15.99 -88.98 -15.06
CA HIS A 157 15.51 -90.36 -15.31
C HIS A 157 16.56 -91.46 -15.09
N ASN A 158 17.69 -91.17 -14.45
CA ASN A 158 18.57 -92.20 -13.89
C ASN A 158 18.48 -92.19 -12.35
N PRO A 159 17.99 -93.28 -11.71
CA PRO A 159 17.82 -93.33 -10.27
C PRO A 159 19.19 -93.44 -9.56
N PRO A 160 19.55 -92.50 -8.67
CA PRO A 160 20.70 -92.68 -7.79
C PRO A 160 20.35 -93.58 -6.61
N ALA A 161 21.27 -94.49 -6.30
CA ALA A 161 21.22 -95.37 -5.16
C ALA A 161 21.23 -94.60 -3.83
N SER A 162 20.51 -95.18 -2.85
CA SER A 162 20.30 -94.71 -1.48
C SER A 162 21.53 -94.15 -0.78
N ALA A 163 21.37 -92.97 -0.16
CA ALA A 163 22.14 -92.57 1.02
C ALA A 163 21.23 -91.84 2.02
N ARG A 164 21.07 -92.46 3.20
CA ARG A 164 20.36 -91.94 4.37
C ARG A 164 21.24 -90.96 5.14
N GLY A 165 20.63 -89.93 5.74
CA GLY A 165 21.15 -89.29 6.94
C GLY A 165 20.82 -87.81 7.09
N ALA A 166 19.77 -87.51 7.90
CA ALA A 166 19.69 -86.56 9.04
C ALA A 166 20.44 -85.20 9.04
N PRO A 167 20.16 -84.27 9.99
CA PRO A 167 18.90 -83.86 10.62
C PRO A 167 18.67 -82.33 10.58
N ALA A 168 17.51 -81.94 11.11
CA ALA A 168 16.98 -80.59 11.25
C ALA A 168 17.77 -79.65 12.18
N HIS A 169 17.97 -78.41 11.73
CA HIS A 169 18.14 -77.17 12.50
C HIS A 169 17.77 -76.02 11.52
N GLY A 170 17.12 -74.91 11.85
CA GLY A 170 16.62 -74.30 13.06
C GLY A 170 16.06 -72.95 12.59
N ALA A 171 14.83 -72.62 12.99
CA ALA A 171 14.25 -71.31 12.70
C ALA A 171 14.98 -70.22 13.49
N PRO A 172 15.00 -68.99 12.98
CA PRO A 172 14.69 -67.88 13.86
C PRO A 172 13.60 -66.99 13.28
N ALA A 173 12.58 -66.79 14.11
CA ALA A 173 11.69 -65.65 14.09
C ALA A 173 12.51 -64.37 14.29
N THR A 174 12.20 -63.31 13.55
CA THR A 174 12.00 -61.98 14.14
C THR A 174 11.21 -61.08 13.21
N THR A 175 9.91 -61.02 13.49
CA THR A 175 8.98 -60.00 13.04
C THR A 175 9.41 -58.67 13.67
N GLN A 176 10.02 -57.77 12.89
CA GLN A 176 10.19 -56.38 13.31
C GLN A 176 9.15 -55.53 12.58
N GLU A 177 7.97 -55.47 13.19
CA GLU A 177 6.87 -54.61 12.78
C GLU A 177 7.27 -53.15 13.02
N VAL A 178 7.70 -52.47 11.95
CA VAL A 178 7.98 -51.03 11.96
C VAL A 178 6.64 -50.30 12.12
N ARG A 179 6.22 -50.10 13.38
CA ARG A 179 5.20 -49.11 13.72
C ARG A 179 5.70 -47.74 13.30
N ARG A 180 5.31 -47.34 12.09
CA ARG A 180 5.38 -45.96 11.64
C ARG A 180 4.48 -45.14 12.55
N LEU A 181 5.09 -44.53 13.57
CA LEU A 181 4.52 -43.38 14.26
C LEU A 181 4.38 -42.28 13.21
N THR A 182 3.22 -42.19 12.55
CA THR A 182 2.83 -40.95 11.90
C THR A 182 2.63 -39.94 13.03
N PRO A 183 3.41 -38.84 13.05
CA PRO A 183 3.14 -37.79 14.01
C PRO A 183 1.78 -37.22 13.63
N PHE A 184 0.81 -37.38 14.52
CA PHE A 184 -0.41 -36.58 14.51
C PHE A 184 0.00 -35.13 14.81
N TYR A 185 0.47 -34.42 13.79
CA TYR A 185 0.45 -32.98 13.80
C TYR A 185 -1.02 -32.61 13.84
N LYS A 186 -1.52 -32.22 15.01
CA LYS A 186 -2.73 -31.41 15.08
C LYS A 186 -2.48 -30.25 14.12
N LEU A 187 -3.18 -30.25 12.98
CA LEU A 187 -3.27 -29.11 12.09
C LEU A 187 -3.77 -27.95 12.95
N SER A 188 -2.82 -27.15 13.44
CA SER A 188 -3.12 -25.83 13.98
C SER A 188 -3.94 -25.15 12.90
N ARG A 189 -5.19 -24.80 13.19
CA ARG A 189 -6.14 -24.25 12.22
C ARG A 189 -5.68 -22.93 11.59
N ASN A 190 -4.55 -22.39 12.02
CA ASN A 190 -3.73 -21.49 11.23
C ASN A 190 -2.25 -21.88 11.46
N PRO A 191 -1.46 -22.25 10.44
CA PRO A 191 -0.01 -22.23 10.61
C PRO A 191 0.37 -20.80 11.02
N PRO A 192 1.29 -20.61 11.98
CA PRO A 192 1.91 -19.31 12.14
C PRO A 192 2.39 -18.89 10.76
N VAL A 193 1.92 -17.75 10.25
CA VAL A 193 2.50 -17.16 9.03
C VAL A 193 4.00 -17.14 9.30
N PRO A 194 4.82 -17.91 8.57
CA PRO A 194 6.22 -18.06 8.92
C PRO A 194 6.82 -16.66 8.99
N ASP A 195 7.42 -16.33 10.13
CA ASP A 195 8.10 -15.05 10.38
C ASP A 195 9.20 -14.77 9.32
N GLN A 196 9.54 -15.78 8.52
CA GLN A 196 10.37 -15.69 7.31
C GLN A 196 9.77 -14.77 6.22
N LEU A 197 8.49 -14.42 6.29
CA LEU A 197 7.83 -13.44 5.41
C LEU A 197 7.82 -12.01 5.99
N ASN A 198 8.66 -11.69 7.00
CA ASN A 198 8.94 -10.32 7.45
C ASN A 198 9.42 -9.35 6.34
N GLN A 199 9.54 -9.82 5.09
CA GLN A 199 9.91 -9.04 3.92
C GLN A 199 8.72 -8.62 3.05
N HIS A 200 7.49 -9.07 3.34
CA HIS A 200 6.32 -8.64 2.58
C HIS A 200 5.86 -7.25 3.03
N ASN A 201 6.46 -6.25 2.39
CA ASN A 201 6.00 -4.88 2.41
C ASN A 201 4.60 -4.82 1.80
N HIS A 202 3.57 -4.62 2.64
CA HIS A 202 2.21 -4.44 2.17
C HIS A 202 2.09 -3.02 1.63
N SER A 203 2.20 -2.84 0.31
CA SER A 203 2.12 -1.52 -0.34
C SER A 203 0.86 -0.72 0.00
N ASN A 204 -0.19 -1.43 0.44
CA ASN A 204 -1.50 -0.87 0.77
C ASN A 204 -1.75 -0.77 2.28
N ALA A 205 -0.77 -1.09 3.12
CA ALA A 205 -0.93 -0.99 4.55
C ALA A 205 -0.84 0.48 5.00
N PRO A 206 -1.67 0.91 5.96
CA PRO A 206 -1.61 2.28 6.49
C PRO A 206 -0.23 2.53 7.11
N THR A 207 0.59 3.36 6.45
CA THR A 207 1.99 3.60 6.84
C THR A 207 2.15 4.50 8.06
N GLY A 208 1.06 5.12 8.52
CA GLY A 208 1.08 6.11 9.60
C GLY A 208 1.35 5.56 11.01
N ASN A 209 1.34 4.24 11.22
CA ASN A 209 1.30 3.66 12.57
C ASN A 209 2.37 2.59 12.84
N ARG A 210 3.63 2.86 12.49
CA ARG A 210 4.76 2.00 12.88
C ARG A 210 5.10 2.02 14.38
N LEU A 211 4.35 2.78 15.18
CA LEU A 211 4.62 3.04 16.60
C LEU A 211 4.64 1.78 17.46
N TYR A 212 3.97 0.70 17.04
CA TYR A 212 3.76 -0.48 17.87
C TYR A 212 4.73 -1.64 17.62
N HIS A 213 5.69 -1.48 16.70
CA HIS A 213 6.68 -2.50 16.42
C HIS A 213 7.74 -2.53 17.54
N GLY A 214 7.81 -3.64 18.28
CA GLY A 214 8.74 -3.78 19.41
C GLY A 214 8.34 -2.98 20.66
N HIS A 215 7.12 -2.44 20.71
CA HIS A 215 6.59 -1.77 21.91
C HIS A 215 6.44 -2.79 23.04
N ILE A 216 6.99 -2.47 24.22
CA ILE A 216 6.86 -3.26 25.44
C ILE A 216 5.81 -2.57 26.31
N PRO A 217 4.69 -3.21 26.64
CA PRO A 217 3.66 -2.59 27.45
C PRO A 217 4.18 -2.29 28.87
N LEU A 218 3.88 -1.11 29.40
CA LEU A 218 4.16 -0.73 30.79
C LEU A 218 3.03 -1.17 31.74
N GLN A 219 1.80 -1.23 31.23
CA GLN A 219 0.62 -1.66 31.95
C GLN A 219 0.51 -3.19 32.03
N ASP A 220 0.05 -3.68 33.19
CA ASP A 220 -0.32 -5.09 33.34
C ASP A 220 -1.69 -5.34 32.69
N HIS A 221 -1.72 -6.26 31.74
CA HIS A 221 -2.93 -6.64 31.00
C HIS A 221 -3.39 -8.04 31.43
N SER A 222 -3.62 -8.21 32.73
CA SER A 222 -4.19 -9.42 33.32
C SER A 222 -5.64 -9.65 32.87
N PRO A 223 -6.12 -10.90 32.70
CA PRO A 223 -5.43 -12.18 32.81
C PRO A 223 -4.98 -12.78 31.45
N ASN A 224 -5.17 -12.09 30.32
CA ASN A 224 -5.11 -12.71 28.98
C ASN A 224 -3.90 -12.30 28.11
N GLY A 225 -2.86 -11.66 28.65
CA GLY A 225 -1.58 -11.48 27.96
C GLY A 225 -1.05 -10.05 28.01
N ASP A 226 -0.53 -9.57 26.88
CA ASP A 226 0.06 -8.23 26.70
C ASP A 226 -0.99 -7.14 26.39
N GLY A 227 -2.28 -7.50 26.39
CA GLY A 227 -3.38 -6.57 26.11
C GLY A 227 -3.53 -6.20 24.63
N LYS A 228 -2.74 -6.80 23.72
CA LYS A 228 -2.70 -6.47 22.29
C LYS A 228 -3.27 -7.60 21.43
N ILE A 229 -4.00 -7.24 20.37
CA ILE A 229 -4.34 -8.20 19.31
C ILE A 229 -3.06 -8.52 18.52
N ARG A 230 -2.76 -9.82 18.38
CA ARG A 230 -1.60 -10.23 17.60
C ARG A 230 -1.86 -10.07 16.10
N PRO A 231 -0.93 -9.52 15.30
CA PRO A 231 -1.15 -9.23 13.88
C PRO A 231 -1.70 -10.40 13.04
N TYR A 232 -1.29 -11.63 13.33
CA TYR A 232 -1.78 -12.81 12.61
C TYR A 232 -3.29 -13.04 12.76
N GLN A 233 -3.92 -12.51 13.82
CA GLN A 233 -5.35 -12.67 14.05
C GLN A 233 -6.20 -11.90 13.03
N TYR A 234 -5.63 -10.88 12.39
CA TYR A 234 -6.24 -10.14 11.28
C TYR A 234 -5.42 -10.25 9.98
N GLY A 235 -4.64 -11.33 9.83
CA GLY A 235 -3.92 -11.65 8.60
C GLY A 235 -2.69 -10.78 8.31
N SER A 236 -2.16 -10.08 9.31
CA SER A 236 -1.00 -9.20 9.17
C SER A 236 0.25 -9.77 9.87
N ASN A 237 1.33 -8.98 9.93
CA ASN A 237 2.59 -9.31 10.58
C ASN A 237 3.07 -8.18 11.50
N ALA A 238 4.17 -8.41 12.24
CA ALA A 238 4.68 -7.45 13.23
C ALA A 238 5.10 -6.09 12.65
N HIS A 239 5.39 -6.00 11.34
CA HIS A 239 5.78 -4.75 10.69
C HIS A 239 4.57 -3.85 10.36
N TRP A 240 3.38 -4.43 10.30
CA TRP A 240 2.11 -3.76 9.98
C TRP A 240 1.11 -3.93 11.10
N ASP A 241 1.63 -3.82 12.31
CA ASP A 241 0.85 -3.91 13.53
C ASP A 241 -0.03 -2.65 13.69
N LEU A 242 -1.35 -2.85 13.81
CA LEU A 242 -2.31 -1.76 14.00
C LEU A 242 -2.40 -1.31 15.47
N GLY A 243 -1.73 -2.01 16.39
CA GLY A 243 -1.68 -1.67 17.81
C GLY A 243 -3.03 -1.80 18.51
N LEU A 244 -3.89 -2.72 18.09
CA LEU A 244 -5.27 -2.81 18.59
C LEU A 244 -5.30 -3.44 19.99
N CYS A 245 -6.08 -2.85 20.91
CA CYS A 245 -6.30 -3.45 22.21
C CYS A 245 -7.13 -4.74 22.12
N TYR A 246 -6.61 -5.83 22.69
CA TYR A 246 -7.28 -7.13 22.75
C TYR A 246 -8.63 -7.05 23.45
N THR A 247 -8.69 -6.42 24.63
CA THR A 247 -9.92 -6.32 25.41
C THR A 247 -10.99 -5.56 24.65
N HIS A 248 -10.63 -4.42 24.04
CA HIS A 248 -11.58 -3.56 23.32
C HIS A 248 -12.14 -4.19 22.04
N PHE A 249 -11.27 -4.81 21.22
CA PHE A 249 -11.67 -5.30 19.90
C PHE A 249 -12.08 -6.79 19.89
N TYR A 250 -11.51 -7.61 20.77
CA TYR A 250 -11.66 -9.07 20.71
C TYR A 250 -12.59 -9.66 21.78
N THR A 251 -12.76 -8.96 22.90
CA THR A 251 -13.56 -9.45 24.03
C THR A 251 -14.85 -8.63 24.21
N PRO A 252 -15.87 -9.18 24.89
CA PRO A 252 -17.08 -8.44 25.21
C PRO A 252 -16.92 -7.50 26.43
N HIS A 253 -15.69 -7.28 26.93
CA HIS A 253 -15.40 -6.50 28.14
C HIS A 253 -14.83 -5.12 27.78
N ARG A 254 -15.01 -4.14 28.69
CA ARG A 254 -14.39 -2.82 28.58
C ARG A 254 -12.95 -2.91 29.07
N CYS A 255 -12.01 -2.29 28.36
CA CYS A 255 -10.63 -2.21 28.81
C CYS A 255 -10.56 -1.42 30.13
N GLU A 256 -9.96 -2.00 31.17
CA GLU A 256 -9.84 -1.41 32.50
C GLU A 256 -8.98 -0.14 32.50
N HIS A 257 -8.01 -0.07 31.58
CA HIS A 257 -7.13 1.08 31.39
C HIS A 257 -7.78 2.23 30.60
N GLY A 258 -9.00 2.05 30.05
CA GLY A 258 -9.76 3.13 29.43
C GLY A 258 -8.99 3.88 28.33
N GLN A 259 -8.90 5.22 28.44
CA GLN A 259 -8.13 6.04 27.49
C GLN A 259 -6.62 6.01 27.76
N ASP A 260 -6.19 5.55 28.93
CA ASP A 260 -4.79 5.43 29.31
C ASP A 260 -4.16 4.13 28.78
N CYS A 261 -4.95 3.28 28.13
CA CYS A 261 -4.47 2.05 27.49
C CYS A 261 -3.42 2.38 26.42
N GLU A 262 -2.28 1.70 26.48
CA GLU A 262 -1.19 1.88 25.52
C GLU A 262 -1.54 1.38 24.11
N TRP A 263 -2.56 0.53 24.03
CA TRP A 263 -3.08 0.01 22.77
C TRP A 263 -4.28 0.84 22.31
N ARG A 264 -4.37 1.02 21.00
CA ARG A 264 -5.42 1.80 20.36
C ARG A 264 -6.81 1.25 20.71
N HIS A 265 -7.71 2.18 21.02
CA HIS A 265 -9.16 1.96 21.16
C HIS A 265 -10.00 2.65 20.07
N SER A 266 -9.39 3.50 19.24
CA SER A 266 -10.13 4.19 18.17
C SER A 266 -10.58 3.21 17.09
N ASP A 267 -11.83 3.37 16.64
CA ASP A 267 -12.44 2.59 15.55
C ASP A 267 -11.52 2.43 14.34
N LEU A 268 -11.64 1.29 13.67
CA LEU A 268 -10.93 1.02 12.43
C LEU A 268 -11.45 1.92 11.31
N ASN A 269 -10.56 2.67 10.67
CA ASN A 269 -10.92 3.53 9.54
C ASN A 269 -11.17 2.69 8.26
N ALA A 270 -11.70 3.33 7.21
CA ALA A 270 -12.05 2.64 5.97
C ALA A 270 -10.85 1.93 5.30
N ASP A 271 -9.67 2.53 5.36
CA ASP A 271 -8.45 1.98 4.77
C ASP A 271 -7.96 0.74 5.52
N GLU A 272 -8.00 0.77 6.86
CA GLU A 272 -7.65 -0.35 7.75
C GLU A 272 -8.59 -1.53 7.55
N ARG A 273 -9.90 -1.26 7.46
CA ARG A 273 -10.89 -2.29 7.18
C ARG A 273 -10.66 -2.91 5.81
N THR A 274 -10.41 -2.08 4.80
CA THR A 274 -10.07 -2.55 3.45
C THR A 274 -8.78 -3.37 3.45
N TYR A 275 -7.78 -2.97 4.24
CA TYR A 275 -6.52 -3.69 4.41
C TYR A 275 -6.75 -5.08 5.01
N ILE A 276 -7.49 -5.18 6.12
CA ILE A 276 -7.83 -6.45 6.78
C ILE A 276 -8.59 -7.39 5.83
N MET A 277 -9.59 -6.86 5.09
CA MET A 277 -10.35 -7.63 4.11
C MET A 277 -9.48 -8.21 2.98
N LYS A 278 -8.42 -7.50 2.58
CA LYS A 278 -7.53 -7.94 1.49
C LYS A 278 -6.52 -9.00 1.92
N ILE A 279 -6.04 -8.95 3.16
CA ILE A 279 -4.92 -9.79 3.62
C ILE A 279 -5.38 -11.01 4.42
N CYS A 280 -6.50 -10.91 5.13
CA CYS A 280 -6.99 -11.95 6.01
C CYS A 280 -8.05 -12.79 5.30
N ALA A 281 -7.84 -14.10 5.23
CA ALA A 281 -8.84 -15.01 4.68
C ALA A 281 -10.18 -14.95 5.43
N ASP A 282 -10.14 -14.66 6.74
CA ASP A 282 -11.32 -14.41 7.61
C ASP A 282 -11.46 -12.92 7.97
N GLY A 283 -11.10 -12.01 7.04
CA GLY A 283 -11.15 -10.57 7.30
C GLY A 283 -12.54 -10.08 7.69
N GLU A 284 -13.58 -10.58 7.02
CA GLU A 284 -14.99 -10.22 7.31
C GLU A 284 -15.41 -10.69 8.72
N GLY A 285 -15.06 -11.93 9.08
CA GLY A 285 -15.35 -12.47 10.41
C GLY A 285 -14.60 -11.72 11.52
N PHE A 286 -13.36 -11.29 11.26
CA PHE A 286 -12.61 -10.45 12.19
C PHE A 286 -13.27 -9.08 12.39
N LEU A 287 -13.61 -8.39 11.30
CA LEU A 287 -14.25 -7.07 11.36
C LEU A 287 -15.62 -7.12 12.05
N TRP A 288 -16.43 -8.14 11.75
CA TRP A 288 -17.71 -8.33 12.41
C TRP A 288 -17.58 -8.51 13.94
N ARG A 289 -16.56 -9.26 14.39
CA ARG A 289 -16.28 -9.41 15.84
C ARG A 289 -15.88 -8.07 16.47
N CYS A 290 -15.03 -7.30 15.81
CA CYS A 290 -14.63 -5.97 16.26
C CYS A 290 -15.85 -5.05 16.42
N ASP A 291 -16.66 -4.91 15.37
CA ASP A 291 -17.83 -4.03 15.36
C ASP A 291 -18.85 -4.42 16.44
N LYS A 292 -19.05 -5.73 16.65
CA LYS A 292 -19.95 -6.26 17.68
C LYS A 292 -19.50 -5.89 19.09
N ASN A 293 -18.19 -5.84 19.34
CA ASN A 293 -17.65 -5.53 20.66
C ASN A 293 -17.63 -4.02 20.91
N ILE A 294 -17.27 -3.21 19.92
CA ILE A 294 -17.23 -1.73 20.02
C ILE A 294 -18.62 -1.16 20.35
N ARG A 295 -19.67 -1.64 19.66
CA ARG A 295 -21.06 -1.16 19.84
C ARG A 295 -21.64 -1.37 21.25
N LYS A 296 -20.99 -2.16 22.11
CA LYS A 296 -21.47 -2.35 23.48
C LYS A 296 -21.08 -1.20 24.42
N PHE A 297 -20.16 -0.35 24.00
CA PHE A 297 -19.54 0.66 24.85
C PHE A 297 -19.73 2.09 24.36
N ASN A 298 -20.30 2.27 23.16
CA ASN A 298 -20.81 3.54 22.63
C ASN A 298 -22.32 3.60 22.83
#